data_AF-A0A964PSW7-F1
#
_entry.id   AF-A0A964PSW7-F1
#
_cell.length_a   1.000
_cell.length_b   1.000
_cell.length_c   1.000
_cell.angle_alpha   90.00
_cell.angle_beta   90.00
_cell.angle_gamma   90.00
#
_symmetry.space_group_name_H-M   'P 1'
#
loop_
_entity.id
_entity.type
_entity.pdbx_description
1 polymer ?
#
loop_
_entity_poly.entity_id
_entity_poly.type
_entity_poly.pdbx_seq_one_letter_code
_entity_poly.pdbx_strand_id
1 'polypeptide(L)'
;MTVDPVALLERHLGYRAFRPGQEELVRAVLAGRDALGILPTGGGKSVCYQVPALALGGFGLTEAGAGSDASGTRTRAQRVDGGYRLSGAKVFVINAGVGEIFVVTAVTEPDTGTHGITSFIVCKPTVGLDQAAAVGFGHRADLPFAQGLRAGEKEDKMGWRASDTRELILEDVFVPDEQRLGEEGHGFSNFMKTLDAGRIGIAALSLGLAEGALHIAARYAGTRHQFGHPVWDFQPVQFRLADLATDVEAARHLTYHAAWLKDRGAPYSKQAAMAKLFCSELAMRATLGAIQVMGAAGYTSDHPVERMMRDAKICEIGEGTNEIQRLVIARHLAAELVLR
;
A
#
# COMPACT_ATOMS: atom_id res chain seq x y z
N MET A 1 13.92 -10.86 -30.84
CA MET A 1 13.47 -9.47 -31.02
C MET A 1 13.26 -8.89 -29.64
N THR A 2 14.24 -8.13 -29.16
CA THR A 2 14.23 -7.48 -27.85
C THR A 2 13.26 -6.31 -27.89
N VAL A 3 12.17 -6.44 -27.14
CA VAL A 3 11.18 -5.36 -26.95
C VAL A 3 11.79 -4.38 -25.95
N ASP A 4 11.96 -3.13 -26.37
CA ASP A 4 12.42 -2.03 -25.53
C ASP A 4 11.38 -1.78 -24.42
N PRO A 5 11.72 -2.02 -23.13
CA PRO A 5 10.79 -1.84 -22.02
C PRO A 5 10.28 -0.40 -21.89
N VAL A 6 11.05 0.58 -22.39
CA VAL A 6 10.69 2.00 -22.39
C VAL A 6 9.55 2.28 -23.37
N ALA A 7 9.60 1.66 -24.56
CA ALA A 7 8.55 1.78 -25.57
C ALA A 7 7.23 1.11 -25.16
N LEU A 8 7.28 0.11 -24.28
CA LEU A 8 6.08 -0.54 -23.71
C LEU A 8 5.38 0.38 -22.70
N LEU A 9 6.16 1.10 -21.90
CA LEU A 9 5.70 2.03 -20.85
C LEU A 9 5.10 3.32 -21.41
N GLU A 10 5.65 3.85 -22.51
CA GLU A 10 5.12 5.04 -23.18
C GLU A 10 3.74 4.81 -23.81
N ARG A 11 3.47 3.58 -24.30
CA ARG A 11 2.20 3.23 -24.94
C ARG A 11 1.03 3.01 -23.98
N HIS A 12 1.30 2.61 -22.73
CA HIS A 12 0.25 2.17 -21.80
C HIS A 12 -0.26 3.26 -20.85
N LEU A 13 0.47 4.39 -20.72
CA LEU A 13 0.28 5.28 -19.56
C LEU A 13 -0.41 6.62 -19.82
N GLY A 14 -0.64 7.04 -21.08
CA GLY A 14 -1.66 8.05 -21.45
C GLY A 14 -1.94 9.25 -20.51
N TYR A 15 -0.93 9.97 -20.00
CA TYR A 15 -1.13 11.01 -18.96
C TYR A 15 -1.32 12.45 -19.49
N ARG A 16 -2.34 13.15 -18.94
CA ARG A 16 -2.57 14.61 -19.03
C ARG A 16 -3.03 15.18 -17.68
N ALA A 17 -2.11 15.77 -16.90
CA ALA A 17 -2.21 17.06 -16.16
C ALA A 17 -1.49 17.10 -14.79
N PHE A 18 -0.49 17.98 -14.69
CA PHE A 18 0.06 18.53 -13.43
C PHE A 18 0.33 20.04 -13.62
N ARG A 19 0.38 20.81 -12.52
CA ARG A 19 0.85 22.20 -12.56
C ARG A 19 2.38 22.22 -12.81
N PRO A 20 2.93 23.20 -13.54
CA PRO A 20 4.37 23.29 -13.79
C PRO A 20 5.17 23.29 -12.47
N GLY A 21 6.19 22.45 -12.34
CA GLY A 21 7.08 22.40 -11.16
C GLY A 21 6.77 21.31 -10.13
N GLN A 22 5.67 20.55 -10.27
CA GLN A 22 5.31 19.44 -9.37
C GLN A 22 5.76 18.06 -9.89
N GLU A 23 6.40 17.98 -11.06
CA GLU A 23 6.65 16.72 -11.78
C GLU A 23 7.66 15.78 -11.09
N GLU A 24 8.55 16.32 -10.27
CA GLU A 24 9.60 15.57 -9.58
C GLU A 24 9.14 14.95 -8.25
N LEU A 25 8.35 15.73 -7.48
CA LEU A 25 7.90 15.39 -6.12
C LEU A 25 6.85 14.27 -6.12
N VAL A 26 5.94 14.27 -7.10
CA VAL A 26 4.90 13.25 -7.25
C VAL A 26 5.48 11.91 -7.74
N ARG A 27 6.54 11.92 -8.55
CA ARG A 27 7.20 10.70 -9.04
C ARG A 27 8.03 10.00 -7.95
N ALA A 28 8.60 10.74 -7.01
CA ALA A 28 9.35 10.17 -5.89
C ALA A 28 8.45 9.45 -4.86
N VAL A 29 7.21 9.92 -4.64
CA VAL A 29 6.20 9.20 -3.83
C VAL A 29 5.86 7.83 -4.43
N LEU A 30 5.92 7.69 -5.76
CA LEU A 30 5.63 6.45 -6.48
C LEU A 30 6.83 5.49 -6.55
N ALA A 31 8.03 5.93 -6.15
CA ALA A 31 9.27 5.13 -6.18
C ALA A 31 9.48 4.23 -4.94
N GLY A 32 8.44 4.05 -4.11
CA GLY A 32 8.21 2.84 -3.29
C GLY A 32 7.71 1.64 -4.11
N ARG A 33 7.89 1.70 -5.44
CA ARG A 33 8.10 0.66 -6.44
C ARG A 33 7.18 -0.56 -6.54
N ASP A 34 5.96 -0.56 -5.98
CA ASP A 34 4.76 -1.29 -6.50
C ASP A 34 3.68 -1.62 -5.44
N ALA A 35 3.76 -1.08 -4.21
CA ALA A 35 2.70 -1.32 -3.22
C ALA A 35 1.61 -0.25 -3.15
N LEU A 36 1.86 1.02 -3.48
CA LEU A 36 0.83 2.07 -3.44
C LEU A 36 1.10 3.16 -4.48
N GLY A 37 0.16 3.39 -5.38
CA GLY A 37 0.08 4.66 -6.11
C GLY A 37 -0.37 4.56 -7.56
N ILE A 38 -1.58 5.06 -7.85
CA ILE A 38 -1.82 5.93 -9.01
C ILE A 38 -2.81 7.02 -8.56
N LEU A 39 -2.41 8.29 -8.69
CA LEU A 39 -3.27 9.47 -8.60
C LEU A 39 -3.74 9.85 -10.02
N PRO A 40 -5.05 10.07 -10.26
CA PRO A 40 -5.53 10.71 -11.48
C PRO A 40 -5.84 12.20 -11.24
N THR A 41 -5.25 13.09 -12.04
CA THR A 41 -5.69 14.48 -12.20
C THR A 41 -5.75 14.81 -13.69
N GLY A 42 -6.86 15.41 -14.15
CA GLY A 42 -7.14 15.68 -15.56
C GLY A 42 -6.76 17.10 -16.00
N GLY A 43 -6.55 17.26 -17.32
CA GLY A 43 -6.41 18.57 -17.99
C GLY A 43 -5.10 18.88 -18.75
N GLY A 44 -4.99 18.43 -20.01
CA GLY A 44 -4.34 19.16 -21.12
C GLY A 44 -2.84 19.55 -21.11
N LYS A 45 -2.09 18.90 -22.02
CA LYS A 45 -0.73 19.21 -22.56
C LYS A 45 0.47 18.81 -21.67
N SER A 46 1.36 18.02 -22.29
CA SER A 46 2.29 17.11 -21.62
C SER A 46 3.75 17.47 -21.92
N VAL A 47 4.60 17.51 -20.91
CA VAL A 47 6.06 17.32 -21.03
C VAL A 47 6.50 16.36 -19.92
N CYS A 48 7.35 15.38 -20.26
CA CYS A 48 7.76 14.27 -19.39
C CYS A 48 9.13 14.58 -18.77
N TYR A 49 9.27 14.48 -17.44
CA TYR A 49 10.58 14.45 -16.78
C TYR A 49 10.82 13.06 -16.17
N GLN A 50 11.92 12.40 -16.56
CA GLN A 50 12.41 11.19 -15.93
C GLN A 50 13.10 11.56 -14.61
N VAL A 51 12.69 10.95 -13.49
CA VAL A 51 13.36 11.13 -12.18
C VAL A 51 14.14 9.86 -11.85
N PRO A 52 15.45 9.93 -11.59
CA PRO A 52 16.17 8.83 -10.97
C PRO A 52 15.65 8.63 -9.53
N ALA A 53 15.16 7.42 -9.23
CA ALA A 53 14.63 7.05 -7.92
C ALA A 53 15.70 7.14 -6.82
N LEU A 54 15.69 8.19 -5.99
CA LEU A 54 16.70 8.41 -4.94
C LEU A 54 16.13 8.66 -3.53
N ALA A 55 14.82 8.92 -3.37
CA ALA A 55 14.18 9.12 -2.06
C ALA A 55 12.91 8.27 -1.90
N LEU A 56 12.60 7.90 -0.66
CA LEU A 56 11.42 7.12 -0.29
C LEU A 56 10.26 8.02 0.17
N GLY A 57 9.04 7.53 0.06
CA GLY A 57 7.86 8.24 0.52
C GLY A 57 6.81 7.38 1.25
N GLY A 58 5.76 8.05 1.71
CA GLY A 58 4.66 7.43 2.45
C GLY A 58 3.35 8.21 2.37
N PHE A 59 2.28 7.61 2.92
CA PHE A 59 0.93 8.17 2.92
C PHE A 59 0.42 8.36 4.36
N GLY A 60 0.07 9.59 4.70
CA GLY A 60 -0.50 9.96 5.99
C GLY A 60 -2.00 10.22 5.90
N LEU A 61 -2.79 9.15 5.91
CA LEU A 61 -4.25 9.22 5.96
C LEU A 61 -4.77 9.01 7.39
N THR A 62 -4.38 7.87 7.97
CA THR A 62 -4.87 7.36 9.25
C THR A 62 -4.47 8.23 10.42
N GLU A 63 -5.37 8.37 11.38
CA GLU A 63 -5.15 9.00 12.69
C GLU A 63 -5.61 8.07 13.81
N ALA A 64 -5.19 8.32 15.05
CA ALA A 64 -5.59 7.51 16.20
C ALA A 64 -7.13 7.39 16.33
N GLY A 65 -7.87 8.44 15.95
CA GLY A 65 -9.33 8.45 15.94
C GLY A 65 -9.98 8.19 14.57
N ALA A 66 -9.21 7.96 13.50
CA ALA A 66 -9.71 7.87 12.13
C ALA A 66 -8.93 6.83 11.31
N GLY A 67 -9.44 5.59 11.28
CA GLY A 67 -8.92 4.48 10.47
C GLY A 67 -9.91 4.04 9.40
N SER A 68 -10.77 3.09 9.74
CA SER A 68 -11.87 2.65 8.87
C SER A 68 -12.82 3.80 8.49
N ASP A 69 -13.10 4.71 9.44
CA ASP A 69 -13.71 6.01 9.17
C ASP A 69 -12.62 7.04 8.83
N ALA A 70 -12.04 6.90 7.63
CA ALA A 70 -10.98 7.81 7.17
C ALA A 70 -11.48 9.25 6.99
N SER A 71 -12.80 9.47 6.87
CA SER A 71 -13.40 10.80 6.81
C SER A 71 -13.37 11.54 8.15
N GLY A 72 -13.24 10.83 9.27
CA GLY A 72 -13.13 11.40 10.61
C GLY A 72 -11.80 12.07 10.95
N THR A 73 -10.93 12.34 9.96
CA THR A 73 -9.63 12.99 10.13
C THR A 73 -9.76 14.35 10.82
N ARG A 74 -8.84 14.64 11.74
CA ARG A 74 -8.82 15.86 12.56
C ARG A 74 -7.56 16.69 12.39
N THR A 75 -6.53 16.19 11.70
CA THR A 75 -5.39 17.01 11.25
C THR A 75 -5.93 18.21 10.49
N ARG A 76 -5.52 19.43 10.84
CA ARG A 76 -6.07 20.67 10.29
C ARG A 76 -5.05 21.36 9.42
N ALA A 77 -5.52 22.04 8.37
CA ALA A 77 -4.73 22.92 7.54
C ALA A 77 -5.38 24.30 7.52
N GLN A 78 -4.82 25.24 8.27
CA GLN A 78 -5.30 26.62 8.31
C GLN A 78 -4.71 27.40 7.14
N ARG A 79 -5.55 28.10 6.36
CA ARG A 79 -5.09 29.01 5.31
C ARG A 79 -4.29 30.17 5.92
N VAL A 80 -3.11 30.44 5.35
CA VAL A 80 -2.26 31.59 5.67
C VAL A 80 -1.78 32.24 4.37
N ASP A 81 -1.02 33.33 4.47
CA ASP A 81 -0.42 33.96 3.29
C ASP A 81 0.55 32.98 2.60
N GLY A 82 0.42 32.83 1.29
CA GLY A 82 1.22 31.93 0.46
C GLY A 82 1.01 30.42 0.67
N GLY A 83 0.10 29.98 1.55
CA GLY A 83 -0.12 28.54 1.78
C GLY A 83 -0.95 28.19 3.02
N TYR A 84 -0.50 27.18 3.76
CA TYR A 84 -1.23 26.58 4.88
C TYR A 84 -0.31 26.30 6.07
N ARG A 85 -0.90 26.28 7.27
CA ARG A 85 -0.28 25.76 8.50
C ARG A 85 -0.97 24.48 8.91
N LEU A 86 -0.23 23.38 8.93
CA LEU A 86 -0.73 22.05 9.24
C LEU A 86 -0.39 21.66 10.68
N SER A 87 -1.40 21.22 11.42
CA SER A 87 -1.26 20.75 12.80
C SER A 87 -2.08 19.48 13.05
N GLY A 88 -1.42 18.47 13.59
CA GLY A 88 -2.03 17.16 13.87
C GLY A 88 -1.00 16.03 13.84
N ALA A 89 -1.50 14.81 13.71
CA ALA A 89 -0.64 13.64 13.60
C ALA A 89 -1.31 12.55 12.77
N LYS A 90 -0.49 11.80 12.04
CA LYS A 90 -0.88 10.60 11.30
C LYS A 90 -0.21 9.40 11.94
N VAL A 91 -0.92 8.28 12.02
CA VAL A 91 -0.42 7.04 12.64
C VAL A 91 -0.33 5.92 11.62
N PHE A 92 0.48 4.90 11.93
CA PHE A 92 0.73 3.76 11.05
C PHE A 92 1.25 4.14 9.65
N VAL A 93 2.02 5.23 9.56
CA VAL A 93 2.56 5.72 8.30
C VAL A 93 3.77 4.87 7.92
N ILE A 94 3.63 4.08 6.85
CA ILE A 94 4.71 3.28 6.29
C ILE A 94 5.81 4.21 5.78
N ASN A 95 7.06 3.86 6.07
CA ASN A 95 8.27 4.63 5.77
C ASN A 95 8.38 5.98 6.49
N ALA A 96 7.57 6.29 7.52
CA ALA A 96 7.65 7.59 8.19
C ALA A 96 9.03 7.92 8.76
N GLY A 97 9.84 6.97 9.19
CA GLY A 97 11.23 7.20 9.59
C GLY A 97 12.15 7.46 8.40
N VAL A 98 12.22 6.49 7.49
CA VAL A 98 13.24 6.42 6.42
C VAL A 98 12.87 7.19 5.15
N GLY A 99 11.59 7.50 4.97
CA GLY A 99 11.05 8.29 3.87
C GLY A 99 11.14 9.78 4.12
N GLU A 100 11.15 10.53 3.03
CA GLU A 100 11.37 11.98 3.04
C GLU A 100 10.24 12.78 2.40
N ILE A 101 9.34 12.12 1.66
CA ILE A 101 8.23 12.76 0.96
C ILE A 101 6.93 12.07 1.34
N PHE A 102 5.97 12.83 1.85
CA PHE A 102 4.71 12.29 2.33
C PHE A 102 3.53 13.02 1.72
N VAL A 103 2.51 12.26 1.31
CA VAL A 103 1.19 12.84 1.01
C VAL A 103 0.34 12.70 2.27
N VAL A 104 -0.15 13.80 2.81
CA VAL A 104 -0.99 13.83 4.01
C VAL A 104 -2.36 14.44 3.72
N THR A 105 -3.41 13.96 4.39
CA THR A 105 -4.71 14.62 4.39
C THR A 105 -4.85 15.56 5.59
N ALA A 106 -5.49 16.70 5.38
CA ALA A 106 -5.87 17.61 6.45
C ALA A 106 -7.19 18.31 6.13
N VAL A 107 -7.95 18.64 7.17
CA VAL A 107 -9.20 19.41 7.10
C VAL A 107 -8.86 20.87 6.86
N THR A 108 -9.26 21.39 5.70
CA THR A 108 -9.19 22.81 5.35
C THR A 108 -10.50 23.53 5.64
N GLU A 109 -11.63 22.83 5.52
CA GLU A 109 -12.97 23.38 5.78
C GLU A 109 -13.72 22.45 6.76
N PRO A 110 -13.85 22.81 8.04
CA PRO A 110 -14.60 22.02 9.02
C PRO A 110 -16.07 21.81 8.62
N ASP A 111 -16.72 20.79 9.20
CA ASP A 111 -18.17 20.54 9.08
C ASP A 111 -18.72 20.31 7.65
N THR A 112 -17.86 20.17 6.63
CA THR A 112 -18.23 19.85 5.24
C THR A 112 -17.97 18.38 4.86
N GLY A 113 -17.67 17.54 5.87
CA GLY A 113 -17.41 16.12 5.69
C GLY A 113 -16.21 15.85 4.78
N THR A 114 -16.36 14.93 3.83
CA THR A 114 -15.27 14.55 2.91
C THR A 114 -14.84 15.67 1.97
N HIS A 115 -15.70 16.65 1.72
CA HIS A 115 -15.41 17.83 0.89
C HIS A 115 -14.58 18.89 1.62
N GLY A 116 -14.37 18.74 2.93
CA GLY A 116 -13.52 19.60 3.73
C GLY A 116 -12.07 19.17 3.80
N ILE A 117 -11.72 18.04 3.16
CA ILE A 117 -10.43 17.38 3.29
C ILE A 117 -9.58 17.67 2.05
N THR A 118 -8.38 18.18 2.27
CA THR A 118 -7.40 18.51 1.23
C THR A 118 -6.14 17.65 1.42
N SER A 119 -5.42 17.39 0.33
CA SER A 119 -4.16 16.65 0.35
C SER A 119 -2.96 17.57 0.13
N PHE A 120 -1.89 17.32 0.87
CA PHE A 120 -0.67 18.11 0.85
C PHE A 120 0.54 17.20 0.70
N ILE A 121 1.55 17.66 -0.03
CA ILE A 121 2.87 17.03 -0.05
C ILE A 121 3.72 17.73 1.00
N VAL A 122 4.29 16.97 1.92
CA VAL A 122 5.15 17.47 2.98
C VAL A 122 6.43 16.66 3.02
N CYS A 123 7.56 17.34 3.22
CA CYS A 123 8.87 16.70 3.21
C CYS A 123 9.56 16.85 4.55
N LYS A 124 10.29 15.82 4.98
CA LYS A 124 11.15 15.88 6.16
C LYS A 124 12.44 15.11 5.91
N PRO A 125 13.52 15.38 6.64
CA PRO A 125 14.72 14.56 6.55
C PRO A 125 14.44 13.12 6.99
N THR A 126 15.17 12.17 6.39
CA THR A 126 15.24 10.79 6.86
C THR A 126 15.85 10.75 8.26
N VAL A 127 15.35 9.86 9.13
CA VAL A 127 15.98 9.60 10.44
C VAL A 127 17.14 8.60 10.35
N GLY A 128 17.39 8.05 9.16
CA GLY A 128 18.43 7.03 8.91
C GLY A 128 19.42 7.47 7.84
N LEU A 129 19.99 8.67 7.97
CA LEU A 129 20.87 9.27 6.98
C LEU A 129 22.11 8.41 6.69
N ASP A 130 22.73 7.85 7.73
CA ASP A 130 23.89 6.97 7.58
C ASP A 130 23.55 5.69 6.81
N GLN A 131 22.38 5.11 7.08
CA GLN A 131 21.91 3.93 6.35
C GLN A 131 21.60 4.28 4.89
N ALA A 132 20.96 5.42 4.63
CA ALA A 132 20.67 5.88 3.28
C ALA A 132 21.97 6.13 2.48
N ALA A 133 22.97 6.74 3.12
CA ALA A 133 24.30 6.95 2.53
C ALA A 133 25.00 5.62 2.23
N ALA A 134 24.92 4.64 3.14
CA ALA A 134 25.54 3.34 2.97
C ALA A 134 24.96 2.53 1.79
N VAL A 135 23.64 2.63 1.55
CA VAL A 135 22.97 1.93 0.43
C VAL A 135 22.91 2.76 -0.86
N GLY A 136 23.28 4.04 -0.81
CA GLY A 136 23.24 4.96 -1.95
C GLY A 136 21.83 5.33 -2.41
N PHE A 137 20.82 5.18 -1.54
CA PHE A 137 19.42 5.40 -1.86
C PHE A 137 18.62 5.77 -0.59
N GLY A 138 17.56 6.56 -0.75
CA GLY A 138 16.63 6.92 0.32
C GLY A 138 16.86 8.30 0.93
N HIS A 139 17.77 9.11 0.36
CA HIS A 139 18.01 10.48 0.79
C HIS A 139 18.21 11.44 -0.41
N ARG A 140 17.54 12.59 -0.35
CA ARG A 140 17.71 13.73 -1.27
C ARG A 140 17.86 15.02 -0.46
N ALA A 141 19.05 15.61 -0.48
CA ALA A 141 19.36 16.83 0.29
C ALA A 141 18.70 18.11 -0.23
N ASP A 142 18.23 18.11 -1.48
CA ASP A 142 17.59 19.24 -2.16
C ASP A 142 16.06 19.29 -1.96
N LEU A 143 15.48 18.34 -1.21
CA LEU A 143 14.06 18.35 -0.90
C LEU A 143 13.68 19.54 0.00
N PRO A 144 12.49 20.14 -0.18
CA PRO A 144 12.01 21.26 0.62
C PRO A 144 11.52 20.76 1.98
N PHE A 145 12.45 20.40 2.87
CA PHE A 145 12.12 19.91 4.21
C PHE A 145 11.38 20.98 5.02
N ALA A 146 10.20 20.62 5.51
CA ALA A 146 9.33 21.51 6.26
C ALA A 146 9.65 21.44 7.76
N GLN A 147 9.86 22.61 8.38
CA GLN A 147 10.00 22.71 9.82
C GLN A 147 8.71 22.25 10.52
N GLY A 148 8.85 21.57 11.66
CA GLY A 148 7.71 21.05 12.43
C GLY A 148 7.18 19.69 11.96
N LEU A 149 7.68 19.15 10.85
CA LEU A 149 7.36 17.79 10.40
C LEU A 149 8.42 16.80 10.89
N ARG A 150 8.00 15.79 11.65
CA ARG A 150 8.91 14.76 12.18
C ARG A 150 8.27 13.39 12.26
N ALA A 151 9.11 12.36 12.21
CA ALA A 151 8.67 11.00 12.56
C ALA A 151 8.56 10.85 14.08
N GLY A 152 7.58 10.07 14.54
CA GLY A 152 7.53 9.58 15.91
C GLY A 152 8.39 8.32 16.12
N GLU A 153 8.08 7.60 17.19
CA GLU A 153 8.72 6.33 17.51
C GLU A 153 8.33 5.23 16.51
N LYS A 154 9.22 4.24 16.36
CA LYS A 154 8.96 3.08 15.50
C LYS A 154 8.00 2.11 16.18
N GLU A 155 6.96 1.71 15.47
CA GLU A 155 6.02 0.69 15.94
C GLU A 155 6.72 -0.67 16.09
N ASP A 156 6.59 -1.31 17.25
CA ASP A 156 6.93 -2.72 17.46
C ASP A 156 5.77 -3.60 17.00
N LYS A 157 5.98 -4.32 15.89
CA LYS A 157 4.92 -5.02 15.16
C LYS A 157 5.10 -6.54 15.21
N MET A 158 3.98 -7.26 15.13
CA MET A 158 3.94 -8.71 14.96
C MET A 158 4.71 -9.17 13.71
N GLY A 159 4.39 -8.58 12.55
CA GLY A 159 4.98 -8.86 11.24
C GLY A 159 5.42 -7.57 10.54
N TRP A 160 5.99 -7.71 9.35
CA TRP A 160 6.55 -6.61 8.55
C TRP A 160 7.53 -5.75 9.37
N ARG A 161 8.35 -6.39 10.20
CA ARG A 161 9.28 -5.70 11.13
C ARG A 161 10.36 -4.90 10.40
N ALA A 162 10.70 -5.34 9.18
CA ALA A 162 11.61 -4.63 8.28
C ALA A 162 10.96 -3.37 7.66
N SER A 163 9.63 -3.37 7.48
CA SER A 163 8.90 -2.19 7.05
C SER A 163 8.90 -1.19 8.20
N ASP A 164 9.43 0.00 7.93
CA ASP A 164 9.33 1.11 8.87
C ASP A 164 7.88 1.60 8.94
N THR A 165 7.38 1.83 10.15
CA THR A 165 6.01 2.27 10.41
C THR A 165 6.03 3.10 11.66
N ARG A 166 5.59 4.36 11.56
CA ARG A 166 5.66 5.32 12.67
C ARG A 166 4.48 6.28 12.64
N GLU A 167 4.39 7.08 13.67
CA GLU A 167 3.65 8.34 13.62
C GLU A 167 4.38 9.35 12.71
N LEU A 168 3.62 10.20 12.02
CA LEU A 168 4.09 11.40 11.35
C LEU A 168 3.42 12.61 12.02
N ILE A 169 4.22 13.42 12.68
CA ILE A 169 3.78 14.50 13.57
C ILE A 169 3.94 15.82 12.85
N LEU A 170 2.87 16.63 12.86
CA LEU A 170 2.79 17.94 12.22
C LEU A 170 2.57 19.00 13.30
N GLU A 171 3.60 19.79 13.58
CA GLU A 171 3.57 20.89 14.54
C GLU A 171 3.74 22.23 13.80
N ASP A 172 2.63 22.89 13.47
CA ASP A 172 2.61 24.18 12.76
C ASP A 172 3.40 24.20 11.43
N VAL A 173 3.30 23.10 10.69
CA VAL A 173 4.05 22.87 9.44
C VAL A 173 3.56 23.83 8.36
N PHE A 174 4.41 24.73 7.89
CA PHE A 174 4.09 25.55 6.73
C PHE A 174 4.17 24.73 5.44
N VAL A 175 3.12 24.81 4.62
CA VAL A 175 3.04 24.17 3.31
C VAL A 175 2.60 25.23 2.27
N PRO A 176 3.44 25.58 1.29
CA PRO A 176 3.08 26.52 0.23
C PRO A 176 1.93 25.99 -0.65
N ASP A 177 1.21 26.90 -1.31
CA ASP A 177 0.10 26.58 -2.23
C ASP A 177 0.49 25.58 -3.33
N GLU A 178 1.77 25.59 -3.74
CA GLU A 178 2.35 24.70 -4.73
C GLU A 178 2.55 23.27 -4.23
N GLN A 179 2.50 23.02 -2.93
CA GLN A 179 2.55 21.67 -2.37
C GLN A 179 1.15 21.11 -2.03
N ARG A 180 0.08 21.86 -2.33
CA ARG A 180 -1.29 21.33 -2.32
C ARG A 180 -1.55 20.47 -3.56
N LEU A 181 -1.99 19.24 -3.31
CA LEU A 181 -2.25 18.25 -4.34
C LEU A 181 -3.72 18.28 -4.80
N GLY A 182 -3.95 18.70 -6.04
CA GLY A 182 -5.30 18.89 -6.59
C GLY A 182 -5.93 20.20 -6.13
N GLU A 183 -7.26 20.25 -6.09
CA GLU A 183 -8.07 21.36 -5.57
C GLU A 183 -8.36 21.19 -4.07
N GLU A 184 -8.67 22.28 -3.35
CA GLU A 184 -9.15 22.18 -1.97
C GLU A 184 -10.42 21.32 -1.90
N GLY A 185 -10.57 20.51 -0.86
CA GLY A 185 -11.73 19.65 -0.65
C GLY A 185 -11.75 18.36 -1.48
N HIS A 186 -10.80 18.18 -2.40
CA HIS A 186 -10.70 16.96 -3.23
C HIS A 186 -9.79 15.89 -2.63
N GLY A 187 -9.15 16.14 -1.48
CA GLY A 187 -8.15 15.27 -0.88
C GLY A 187 -8.67 13.88 -0.54
N PHE A 188 -9.88 13.78 0.04
CA PHE A 188 -10.47 12.47 0.36
C PHE A 188 -10.71 11.63 -0.91
N SER A 189 -11.30 12.23 -1.94
CA SER A 189 -11.59 11.54 -3.20
C SER A 189 -10.32 11.05 -3.91
N ASN A 190 -9.24 11.85 -3.86
CA ASN A 190 -7.94 11.50 -4.41
C ASN A 190 -7.34 10.30 -3.68
N PHE A 191 -7.39 10.30 -2.35
CA PHE A 191 -6.93 9.18 -1.54
C PHE A 191 -7.72 7.89 -1.79
N MET A 192 -9.04 7.97 -1.91
CA MET A 192 -9.85 6.77 -2.16
C MET A 192 -9.51 6.11 -3.51
N LYS A 193 -9.25 6.90 -4.56
CA LYS A 193 -8.78 6.38 -5.86
C LYS A 193 -7.41 5.71 -5.74
N THR A 194 -6.50 6.29 -4.96
CA THR A 194 -5.18 5.69 -4.69
C THR A 194 -5.30 4.35 -3.96
N LEU A 195 -6.18 4.26 -2.95
CA LEU A 195 -6.42 3.01 -2.21
C LEU A 195 -7.01 1.91 -3.10
N ASP A 196 -7.85 2.24 -4.08
CA ASP A 196 -8.35 1.23 -5.02
C ASP A 196 -7.21 0.58 -5.81
N ALA A 197 -6.18 1.34 -6.20
CA ALA A 197 -4.98 0.79 -6.83
C ALA A 197 -4.10 0.03 -5.82
N GLY A 198 -3.89 0.57 -4.61
CA GLY A 198 -3.09 -0.07 -3.54
C GLY A 198 -3.62 -1.44 -3.12
N ARG A 199 -4.95 -1.64 -3.11
CA ARG A 199 -5.58 -2.95 -2.88
C ARG A 199 -5.11 -4.04 -3.84
N ILE A 200 -4.81 -3.71 -5.10
CA ILE A 200 -4.24 -4.67 -6.06
C ILE A 200 -2.81 -5.05 -5.63
N GLY A 201 -2.02 -4.08 -5.14
CA GLY A 201 -0.69 -4.32 -4.58
C GLY A 201 -0.72 -5.24 -3.35
N ILE A 202 -1.62 -4.98 -2.39
CA ILE A 202 -1.81 -5.86 -1.23
C ILE A 202 -2.30 -7.26 -1.63
N ALA A 203 -3.17 -7.36 -2.64
CA ALA A 203 -3.59 -8.66 -3.17
C ALA A 203 -2.40 -9.44 -3.75
N ALA A 204 -1.55 -8.80 -4.56
CA ALA A 204 -0.36 -9.40 -5.14
C ALA A 204 0.67 -9.82 -4.06
N LEU A 205 0.89 -8.99 -3.05
CA LEU A 205 1.76 -9.34 -1.93
C LEU A 205 1.22 -10.55 -1.16
N SER A 206 -0.09 -10.56 -0.89
CA SER A 206 -0.75 -11.67 -0.19
C SER A 206 -0.68 -12.97 -1.00
N LEU A 207 -0.85 -12.90 -2.32
CA LEU A 207 -0.69 -14.02 -3.23
C LEU A 207 0.74 -14.59 -3.15
N GLY A 208 1.77 -13.74 -3.21
CA GLY A 208 3.16 -14.18 -3.08
C GLY A 208 3.47 -14.84 -1.74
N LEU A 209 2.89 -14.37 -0.64
CA LEU A 209 2.98 -15.02 0.67
C LEU A 209 2.33 -16.42 0.65
N ALA A 210 1.15 -16.55 0.06
CA ALA A 210 0.44 -17.83 -0.06
C ALA A 210 1.23 -18.84 -0.91
N GLU A 211 1.72 -18.42 -2.07
CA GLU A 211 2.53 -19.24 -2.99
C GLU A 211 3.82 -19.72 -2.31
N GLY A 212 4.54 -18.82 -1.65
CA GLY A 212 5.77 -19.15 -0.95
C GLY A 212 5.51 -20.15 0.18
N ALA A 213 4.46 -19.95 0.97
CA ALA A 213 4.10 -20.84 2.09
C ALA A 213 3.74 -22.24 1.58
N LEU A 214 2.92 -22.33 0.53
CA LEU A 214 2.56 -23.57 -0.14
C LEU A 214 3.80 -24.31 -0.65
N HIS A 215 4.71 -23.61 -1.34
CA HIS A 215 5.93 -24.20 -1.89
C HIS A 215 6.86 -24.77 -0.82
N ILE A 216 7.05 -24.02 0.27
CA ILE A 216 7.87 -24.47 1.40
C ILE A 216 7.24 -25.70 2.06
N ALA A 217 5.92 -25.67 2.31
CA ALA A 217 5.21 -26.77 2.93
C ALA A 217 5.25 -28.05 2.08
N ALA A 218 4.99 -27.94 0.77
CA ALA A 218 5.02 -29.07 -0.15
C ALA A 218 6.41 -29.70 -0.24
N ARG A 219 7.46 -28.87 -0.31
CA ARG A 219 8.86 -29.36 -0.31
C ARG A 219 9.22 -30.05 1.00
N TYR A 220 8.80 -29.49 2.14
CA TYR A 220 9.05 -30.11 3.44
C TYR A 220 8.32 -31.46 3.54
N ALA A 221 7.06 -31.52 3.14
CA ALA A 221 6.27 -32.75 3.13
C ALA A 221 6.91 -33.85 2.27
N GLY A 222 7.50 -33.50 1.12
CA GLY A 222 8.17 -34.45 0.23
C GLY A 222 9.52 -34.98 0.75
N THR A 223 10.18 -34.28 1.66
CA THR A 223 11.51 -34.69 2.18
C THR A 223 11.47 -35.23 3.61
N ARG A 224 10.56 -34.73 4.45
CA ARG A 224 10.39 -35.20 5.82
C ARG A 224 9.74 -36.58 5.85
N HIS A 225 10.31 -37.51 6.60
CA HIS A 225 9.74 -38.86 6.76
C HIS A 225 9.13 -39.06 8.15
N GLN A 226 7.96 -39.69 8.22
CA GLN A 226 7.34 -40.25 9.42
C GLN A 226 6.60 -41.54 9.09
N PHE A 227 6.52 -42.44 10.07
CA PHE A 227 5.92 -43.77 9.88
C PHE A 227 6.48 -44.53 8.66
N GLY A 228 7.78 -44.35 8.35
CA GLY A 228 8.48 -45.05 7.27
C GLY A 228 8.35 -44.43 5.87
N HIS A 229 7.56 -43.35 5.70
CA HIS A 229 7.30 -42.74 4.40
C HIS A 229 7.42 -41.21 4.45
N PRO A 230 7.59 -40.52 3.31
CA PRO A 230 7.42 -39.08 3.23
C PRO A 230 6.10 -38.60 3.85
N VAL A 231 6.12 -37.45 4.52
CA VAL A 231 4.91 -36.82 5.10
C VAL A 231 3.89 -36.49 4.02
N TRP A 232 4.33 -36.25 2.80
CA TRP A 232 3.50 -36.08 1.62
C TRP A 232 2.54 -37.27 1.38
N ASP A 233 2.92 -38.49 1.77
CA ASP A 233 2.11 -39.68 1.47
C ASP A 233 0.86 -39.78 2.36
N PHE A 234 0.75 -38.96 3.41
CA PHE A 234 -0.46 -38.88 4.23
C PHE A 234 -1.54 -38.08 3.52
N GLN A 235 -2.66 -38.71 3.20
CA GLN A 235 -3.80 -38.10 2.51
C GLN A 235 -4.26 -36.75 3.12
N PRO A 236 -4.34 -36.56 4.46
CA PRO A 236 -4.70 -35.26 5.03
C PRO A 236 -3.73 -34.12 4.67
N VAL A 237 -2.45 -34.42 4.44
CA VAL A 237 -1.46 -33.45 3.96
C VAL A 237 -1.72 -33.13 2.49
N GLN A 238 -1.95 -34.16 1.67
CA GLN A 238 -2.24 -34.00 0.24
C GLN A 238 -3.49 -33.13 0.01
N PHE A 239 -4.58 -33.42 0.72
CA PHE A 239 -5.83 -32.65 0.60
C PHE A 239 -5.62 -31.18 0.92
N ARG A 240 -4.95 -30.88 2.05
CA ARG A 240 -4.65 -29.50 2.41
C ARG A 240 -3.84 -28.77 1.35
N LEU A 241 -2.78 -29.41 0.83
CA LEU A 241 -1.92 -28.78 -0.17
C LEU A 241 -2.64 -28.63 -1.52
N ALA A 242 -3.52 -29.56 -1.88
CA ALA A 242 -4.36 -29.46 -3.07
C ALA A 242 -5.39 -28.32 -2.99
N ASP A 243 -6.06 -28.16 -1.84
CA ASP A 243 -7.00 -27.07 -1.60
C ASP A 243 -6.28 -25.70 -1.68
N LEU A 244 -5.13 -25.58 -1.02
CA LEU A 244 -4.33 -24.36 -1.06
C LEU A 244 -3.82 -24.04 -2.46
N ALA A 245 -3.39 -25.04 -3.24
CA ALA A 245 -2.96 -24.84 -4.62
C ALA A 245 -4.10 -24.34 -5.51
N THR A 246 -5.31 -24.88 -5.31
CA THR A 246 -6.52 -24.45 -6.03
C THR A 246 -6.87 -23.00 -5.71
N ASP A 247 -6.83 -22.64 -4.43
CA ASP A 247 -7.12 -21.28 -3.99
C ASP A 247 -6.08 -20.26 -4.47
N VAL A 248 -4.81 -20.65 -4.55
CA VAL A 248 -3.74 -19.80 -5.11
C VAL A 248 -4.03 -19.43 -6.57
N GLU A 249 -4.48 -20.38 -7.38
CA GLU A 249 -4.85 -20.09 -8.77
C GLU A 249 -6.09 -19.19 -8.85
N ALA A 250 -7.11 -19.41 -8.01
CA ALA A 250 -8.26 -18.52 -7.92
C ALA A 250 -7.84 -17.07 -7.53
N ALA A 251 -6.97 -16.93 -6.53
CA ALA A 251 -6.40 -15.65 -6.09
C ALA A 251 -5.61 -14.94 -7.20
N ARG A 252 -4.82 -15.69 -7.96
CA ARG A 252 -4.07 -15.18 -9.12
C ARG A 252 -5.00 -14.56 -10.15
N HIS A 253 -6.06 -15.27 -10.52
CA HIS A 253 -7.04 -14.78 -11.49
C HIS A 253 -7.77 -13.52 -11.00
N LEU A 254 -8.20 -13.48 -9.73
CA LEU A 254 -8.82 -12.28 -9.16
C LEU A 254 -7.90 -11.05 -9.20
N THR A 255 -6.65 -11.24 -8.80
CA THR A 255 -5.63 -10.17 -8.76
C THR A 255 -5.32 -9.65 -10.16
N TYR A 256 -5.03 -10.55 -11.11
CA TYR A 256 -4.67 -10.16 -12.47
C TYR A 256 -5.85 -9.57 -13.23
N HIS A 257 -7.09 -10.01 -12.96
CA HIS A 257 -8.27 -9.39 -13.55
C HIS A 257 -8.45 -7.94 -13.07
N ALA A 258 -8.29 -7.67 -11.77
CA ALA A 258 -8.35 -6.32 -11.25
C ALA A 258 -7.26 -5.41 -11.85
N ALA A 259 -6.03 -5.92 -11.98
CA ALA A 259 -4.92 -5.22 -12.65
C ALA A 259 -5.23 -4.94 -14.12
N TRP A 260 -5.71 -5.94 -14.86
CA TRP A 260 -6.07 -5.85 -16.28
C TRP A 260 -7.17 -4.82 -16.55
N LEU A 261 -8.17 -4.72 -15.65
CA LEU A 261 -9.22 -3.70 -15.74
C LEU A 261 -8.64 -2.30 -15.54
N LYS A 262 -7.79 -2.13 -14.51
CA LYS A 262 -7.10 -0.87 -14.22
C LYS A 262 -6.25 -0.42 -15.42
N ASP A 263 -5.46 -1.32 -16.02
CA ASP A 263 -4.59 -1.01 -17.15
C ASP A 263 -5.37 -0.60 -18.42
N ARG A 264 -6.63 -1.03 -18.54
CA ARG A 264 -7.54 -0.63 -19.62
C ARG A 264 -8.32 0.65 -19.31
N GLY A 265 -8.12 1.26 -18.15
CA GLY A 265 -8.94 2.38 -17.69
C GLY A 265 -10.40 2.01 -17.43
N ALA A 266 -10.72 0.71 -17.28
CA ALA A 266 -12.05 0.25 -16.95
C ALA A 266 -12.31 0.38 -15.44
N PRO A 267 -13.58 0.49 -14.98
CA PRO A 267 -13.90 0.48 -13.56
C PRO A 267 -13.41 -0.82 -12.90
N TYR A 268 -12.61 -0.70 -11.83
CA TYR A 268 -11.95 -1.85 -11.19
C TYR A 268 -12.08 -1.89 -9.66
N SER A 269 -12.75 -0.92 -9.04
CA SER A 269 -12.85 -0.75 -7.58
C SER A 269 -13.44 -2.00 -6.88
N LYS A 270 -14.52 -2.57 -7.45
CA LYS A 270 -15.13 -3.81 -6.93
C LYS A 270 -14.16 -4.99 -7.01
N GLN A 271 -13.51 -5.18 -8.16
CA GLN A 271 -12.60 -6.29 -8.41
C GLN A 271 -11.32 -6.19 -7.57
N ALA A 272 -10.79 -4.98 -7.35
CA ALA A 272 -9.67 -4.76 -6.45
C ALA A 272 -10.03 -5.12 -4.99
N ALA A 273 -11.21 -4.74 -4.51
CA ALA A 273 -11.69 -5.12 -3.19
C ALA A 273 -11.87 -6.64 -3.05
N MET A 274 -12.44 -7.31 -4.06
CA MET A 274 -12.57 -8.78 -4.09
C MET A 274 -11.21 -9.46 -4.07
N ALA A 275 -10.25 -9.00 -4.88
CA ALA A 275 -8.90 -9.55 -4.93
C ALA A 275 -8.19 -9.40 -3.58
N LYS A 276 -8.16 -8.19 -3.00
CA LYS A 276 -7.52 -7.94 -1.70
C LYS A 276 -8.14 -8.78 -0.59
N LEU A 277 -9.47 -8.85 -0.54
CA LEU A 277 -10.19 -9.65 0.43
C LEU A 277 -9.78 -11.12 0.34
N PHE A 278 -9.94 -11.74 -0.84
CA PHE A 278 -9.69 -13.17 -1.02
C PHE A 278 -8.21 -13.52 -0.80
N CYS A 279 -7.29 -12.74 -1.37
CA CYS A 279 -5.87 -13.05 -1.30
C CYS A 279 -5.32 -12.90 0.13
N SER A 280 -5.76 -11.89 0.88
CA SER A 280 -5.30 -11.71 2.27
C SER A 280 -5.74 -12.85 3.19
N GLU A 281 -6.99 -13.31 3.07
CA GLU A 281 -7.49 -14.47 3.83
C GLU A 281 -6.82 -15.77 3.40
N LEU A 282 -6.54 -15.93 2.11
CA LEU A 282 -5.75 -17.05 1.61
C LEU A 282 -4.33 -17.03 2.17
N ALA A 283 -3.65 -15.88 2.23
CA ALA A 283 -2.30 -15.78 2.79
C ALA A 283 -2.24 -16.27 4.24
N MET A 284 -3.25 -15.93 5.06
CA MET A 284 -3.36 -16.44 6.42
C MET A 284 -3.62 -17.95 6.46
N ARG A 285 -4.55 -18.46 5.64
CA ARG A 285 -4.84 -19.91 5.58
C ARG A 285 -3.64 -20.73 5.11
N ALA A 286 -2.92 -20.24 4.10
CA ALA A 286 -1.76 -20.90 3.52
C ALA A 286 -0.58 -20.93 4.51
N THR A 287 -0.30 -19.82 5.20
CA THR A 287 0.80 -19.75 6.17
C THR A 287 0.52 -20.58 7.42
N LEU A 288 -0.71 -20.56 7.94
CA LEU A 288 -1.13 -21.46 9.02
C LEU A 288 -1.05 -22.93 8.59
N GLY A 289 -1.52 -23.24 7.38
CA GLY A 289 -1.44 -24.58 6.81
C GLY A 289 -0.01 -25.07 6.66
N ALA A 290 0.91 -24.21 6.23
CA ALA A 290 2.32 -24.53 6.09
C ALA A 290 2.97 -24.86 7.43
N ILE A 291 2.71 -24.06 8.47
CA ILE A 291 3.18 -24.36 9.84
C ILE A 291 2.65 -25.72 10.29
N GLN A 292 1.37 -25.99 10.07
CA GLN A 292 0.76 -27.27 10.47
C GLN A 292 1.37 -28.48 9.75
N VAL A 293 1.67 -28.37 8.45
CA VAL A 293 2.33 -29.43 7.67
C VAL A 293 3.77 -29.66 8.14
N MET A 294 4.46 -28.59 8.54
CA MET A 294 5.83 -28.66 9.04
C MET A 294 5.93 -29.08 10.52
N GLY A 295 4.80 -29.07 11.25
CA GLY A 295 4.76 -29.38 12.67
C GLY A 295 5.64 -28.42 13.49
N ALA A 296 6.34 -28.95 14.50
CA ALA A 296 7.19 -28.14 15.38
C ALA A 296 8.27 -27.34 14.62
N ALA A 297 8.78 -27.86 13.49
CA ALA A 297 9.74 -27.15 12.66
C ALA A 297 9.16 -25.87 12.05
N GLY A 298 7.86 -25.86 11.72
CA GLY A 298 7.18 -24.65 11.23
C GLY A 298 7.03 -23.56 12.30
N TYR A 299 7.23 -23.89 13.58
CA TYR A 299 7.10 -22.95 14.70
C TYR A 299 8.44 -22.35 15.13
N THR A 300 9.58 -22.82 14.58
CA THR A 300 10.90 -22.27 14.89
C THR A 300 11.37 -21.28 13.82
N SER A 301 12.20 -20.32 14.23
CA SER A 301 12.77 -19.31 13.34
C SER A 301 13.83 -19.86 12.36
N ASP A 302 14.17 -21.14 12.46
CA ASP A 302 15.03 -21.82 11.47
C ASP A 302 14.31 -21.98 10.12
N HIS A 303 12.98 -21.90 10.12
CA HIS A 303 12.15 -21.97 8.94
C HIS A 303 11.38 -20.66 8.72
N PRO A 304 11.24 -20.19 7.47
CA PRO A 304 10.68 -18.87 7.19
C PRO A 304 9.16 -18.77 7.38
N VAL A 305 8.44 -19.89 7.54
CA VAL A 305 6.97 -19.91 7.52
C VAL A 305 6.33 -19.22 8.72
N GLU A 306 6.98 -19.21 9.88
CA GLU A 306 6.51 -18.44 11.06
C GLU A 306 6.52 -16.94 10.76
N ARG A 307 7.60 -16.45 10.12
CA ARG A 307 7.71 -15.05 9.71
C ARG A 307 6.64 -14.71 8.68
N MET A 308 6.43 -15.59 7.70
CA MET A 308 5.40 -15.41 6.68
C MET A 308 4.00 -15.35 7.29
N MET A 309 3.69 -16.17 8.30
CA MET A 309 2.42 -16.09 9.02
C MET A 309 2.25 -14.74 9.71
N ARG A 310 3.28 -14.27 10.42
CA ARG A 310 3.25 -12.95 11.07
C ARG A 310 3.06 -11.82 10.05
N ASP A 311 3.72 -11.94 8.90
CA ASP A 311 3.66 -10.97 7.79
C ASP A 311 2.32 -11.02 7.03
N ALA A 312 1.65 -12.17 6.97
CA ALA A 312 0.35 -12.29 6.31
C ALA A 312 -0.76 -11.56 7.05
N LYS A 313 -0.69 -11.48 8.39
CA LYS A 313 -1.79 -10.94 9.21
C LYS A 313 -2.11 -9.48 8.92
N ILE A 314 -1.10 -8.65 8.65
CA ILE A 314 -1.32 -7.23 8.33
C ILE A 314 -2.05 -7.04 7.00
N CYS A 315 -2.00 -8.01 6.09
CA CYS A 315 -2.67 -7.92 4.80
C CYS A 315 -4.20 -7.91 4.94
N GLU A 316 -4.77 -8.48 6.00
CA GLU A 316 -6.21 -8.44 6.27
C GLU A 316 -6.67 -7.09 6.88
N ILE A 317 -5.72 -6.27 7.35
CA ILE A 317 -5.98 -5.05 8.13
C ILE A 317 -5.61 -3.79 7.35
N GLY A 318 -4.39 -3.75 6.80
CA GLY A 318 -3.86 -2.62 6.02
C GLY A 318 -4.68 -2.34 4.76
N GLU A 319 -4.63 -1.09 4.30
CA GLU A 319 -5.35 -0.61 3.10
C GLU A 319 -6.86 -0.88 3.09
N GLY A 320 -7.44 -0.81 4.29
CA GLY A 320 -8.83 -1.12 4.57
C GLY A 320 -8.99 -2.57 4.97
N THR A 321 -9.58 -2.78 6.15
CA THR A 321 -9.82 -4.13 6.68
C THR A 321 -10.70 -4.94 5.74
N ASN A 322 -10.70 -6.25 5.91
CA ASN A 322 -11.54 -7.13 5.11
C ASN A 322 -13.04 -6.82 5.24
N GLU A 323 -13.49 -6.27 6.37
CA GLU A 323 -14.86 -5.76 6.55
C GLU A 323 -15.12 -4.54 5.67
N ILE A 324 -14.15 -3.62 5.59
CA ILE A 324 -14.22 -2.49 4.66
C ILE A 324 -14.28 -2.99 3.20
N GLN A 325 -13.50 -4.00 2.85
CA GLN A 325 -13.58 -4.57 1.49
C GLN A 325 -14.96 -5.16 1.21
N ARG A 326 -15.55 -5.89 2.16
CA ARG A 326 -16.92 -6.41 2.05
C ARG A 326 -17.94 -5.28 1.88
N LEU A 327 -17.79 -4.17 2.61
CA LEU A 327 -18.65 -2.98 2.44
C LEU A 327 -18.51 -2.35 1.06
N VAL A 328 -17.29 -2.24 0.52
CA VAL A 328 -17.06 -1.74 -0.84
C VAL A 328 -17.75 -2.65 -1.86
N ILE A 329 -17.57 -3.96 -1.75
CA ILE A 329 -18.20 -4.95 -2.64
C ILE A 329 -19.73 -4.85 -2.57
N ALA A 330 -20.29 -4.80 -1.36
CA ALA A 330 -21.73 -4.72 -1.15
C ALA A 330 -22.33 -3.43 -1.77
N ARG A 331 -21.64 -2.29 -1.66
CA ARG A 331 -22.08 -1.02 -2.27
C ARG A 331 -22.12 -1.10 -3.79
N HIS A 332 -21.10 -1.70 -4.42
CA HIS A 332 -21.11 -1.90 -5.87
C HIS A 332 -22.22 -2.85 -6.32
N LEU A 333 -22.47 -3.94 -5.59
CA LEU A 333 -23.58 -4.84 -5.88
C LEU A 333 -24.93 -4.14 -5.78
N ALA A 334 -25.13 -3.30 -4.75
CA ALA A 334 -26.35 -2.52 -4.60
C ALA A 334 -26.56 -1.54 -5.76
N ALA A 335 -25.50 -0.86 -6.22
CA ALA A 335 -25.56 0.04 -7.37
C ALA A 335 -25.94 -0.71 -8.67
N GLU A 336 -25.39 -1.92 -8.88
CA GLU A 336 -25.70 -2.76 -10.04
C GLU A 336 -27.16 -3.25 -10.06
N LEU A 337 -27.81 -3.39 -8.91
CA LEU A 337 -29.22 -3.76 -8.82
C LEU A 337 -30.15 -2.62 -9.25
N VAL A 338 -29.77 -1.37 -8.99
CA VAL A 338 -30.59 -0.18 -9.34
C VAL A 338 -30.48 0.16 -10.84
N LEU A 339 -29.41 -0.27 -11.49
CA LEU A 339 -29.16 -0.05 -12.92
C LEU A 339 -29.80 -1.10 -13.84
N ARG A 340 -30.46 -2.12 -13.28
CA ARG A 340 -31.19 -3.18 -14.00
C ARG A 340 -32.68 -2.98 -13.87
#